data_AF-A0A6L6CBR1-F1
#
_entry.id   AF-A0A6L6CBR1-F1
#
_cell.length_a   1.000
_cell.length_b   1.000
_cell.length_c   1.000
_cell.angle_alpha   90.00
_cell.angle_beta   90.00
_cell.angle_gamma   90.00
#
_symmetry.space_group_name_H-M   'P 1'
#
loop_
_entity.id
_entity.type
_entity.pdbx_description
1 polymer ?
#
loop_
_entity_poly.entity_id
_entity_poly.type
_entity_poly.pdbx_seq_one_letter_code
_entity_poly.pdbx_strand_id
1 'polypeptide(L)'
;MSASHKNALANGRTEGRVIREYLEIVEAIKPKRGRRRTPESITKRLAVIATELKTADPVTKVRLIQERLNLRTELAGMKTKTEVGTAEARFIKVARSFSVRNEITYDAWREFGVTPAVLKRAGIERD
;
A
#
# COMPACT_ATOMS: atom_id res chain seq x y z
N MET A 1 -17.62 34.92 -5.56
CA MET A 1 -16.68 33.82 -5.21
C MET A 1 -15.29 34.17 -5.71
N SER A 2 -14.28 34.23 -4.85
CA SER A 2 -12.91 34.68 -5.21
C SER A 2 -12.02 33.54 -5.75
N ALA A 3 -11.03 33.89 -6.57
CA ALA A 3 -10.08 32.94 -7.15
C ALA A 3 -9.25 32.17 -6.09
N SER A 4 -8.93 32.83 -4.98
CA SER A 4 -8.23 32.23 -3.83
C SER A 4 -9.00 31.05 -3.22
N HIS A 5 -10.32 31.17 -3.09
CA HIS A 5 -11.16 30.12 -2.51
C HIS A 5 -11.32 28.92 -3.47
N LYS A 6 -11.41 29.17 -4.79
CA LYS A 6 -11.37 28.10 -5.82
C LYS A 6 -10.05 27.32 -5.81
N ASN A 7 -8.92 28.03 -5.68
CA ASN A 7 -7.60 27.40 -5.62
C ASN A 7 -7.42 26.58 -4.33
N ALA A 8 -7.93 27.05 -3.19
CA ALA A 8 -7.92 26.29 -1.94
C ALA A 8 -8.74 24.98 -2.04
N LEU A 9 -9.90 25.02 -2.70
CA LEU A 9 -10.74 23.83 -2.95
C LEU A 9 -10.08 22.84 -3.92
N ALA A 10 -9.43 23.33 -4.98
CA ALA A 10 -8.70 22.48 -5.94
C ALA A 10 -7.48 21.81 -5.30
N ASN A 11 -6.74 22.56 -4.46
CA ASN A 11 -5.62 22.04 -3.69
C ASN A 11 -6.10 20.98 -2.67
N GLY A 12 -7.22 21.23 -1.99
CA GLY A 12 -7.80 20.24 -1.07
C GLY A 12 -8.18 18.91 -1.75
N ARG A 13 -8.68 18.95 -2.99
CA ARG A 13 -9.02 17.73 -3.76
C ARG A 13 -7.79 16.93 -4.19
N THR A 14 -6.74 17.61 -4.64
CA THR A 14 -5.49 16.96 -5.07
C THR A 14 -4.76 16.37 -3.86
N GLU A 15 -4.64 17.12 -2.77
CA GLU A 15 -4.09 16.62 -1.51
C GLU A 15 -4.90 15.42 -0.99
N GLY A 16 -6.23 15.53 -0.93
CA GLY A 16 -7.09 14.43 -0.47
C GLY A 16 -6.95 13.16 -1.31
N ARG A 17 -6.75 13.27 -2.63
CA ARG A 17 -6.47 12.12 -3.50
C ARG A 17 -5.13 11.47 -3.15
N VAL A 18 -4.08 12.25 -2.95
CA VAL A 18 -2.74 11.75 -2.60
C VAL A 18 -2.74 11.08 -1.23
N ILE A 19 -3.40 11.69 -0.25
CA ILE A 19 -3.58 11.10 1.09
C ILE A 19 -4.29 9.75 0.97
N ARG A 20 -5.45 9.71 0.28
CA ARG A 20 -6.20 8.46 0.10
C ARG A 20 -5.36 7.37 -0.56
N GLU A 21 -4.68 7.68 -1.66
CA GLU A 21 -3.83 6.71 -2.38
C GLU A 21 -2.78 6.08 -1.46
N TYR A 22 -2.11 6.89 -0.64
CA TYR A 22 -1.11 6.36 0.30
C TYR A 22 -1.73 5.55 1.44
N LEU A 23 -2.86 6.00 2.00
CA LEU A 23 -3.53 5.28 3.08
C LEU A 23 -4.11 3.94 2.64
N GLU A 24 -4.63 3.83 1.41
CA GLU A 24 -5.05 2.56 0.82
C GLU A 24 -3.88 1.57 0.73
N ILE A 25 -2.69 2.06 0.38
CA ILE A 25 -1.46 1.25 0.37
C ILE A 25 -1.09 0.82 1.78
N VAL A 26 -1.12 1.73 2.77
CA VAL A 26 -0.82 1.43 4.17
C VAL A 26 -1.79 0.37 4.73
N GLU A 27 -3.07 0.48 4.40
CA GLU A 27 -4.11 -0.47 4.80
C GLU A 27 -3.87 -1.84 4.13
N ALA A 28 -3.54 -1.86 2.83
CA ALA A 28 -3.26 -3.09 2.09
C ALA A 28 -2.03 -3.83 2.62
N ILE A 29 -1.01 -3.11 3.09
CA ILE A 29 0.19 -3.71 3.67
C ILE A 29 0.02 -4.02 5.16
N LYS A 30 -0.98 -3.51 5.89
CA LYS A 30 -1.12 -3.70 7.35
C LYS A 30 -1.11 -5.20 7.72
N PRO A 31 -0.38 -5.61 8.76
CA PRO A 31 -0.28 -7.03 9.09
C PRO A 31 -1.63 -7.53 9.62
N LYS A 32 -2.30 -8.40 8.87
CA LYS A 32 -3.47 -9.15 9.36
C LYS A 32 -3.00 -10.35 10.19
N ARG A 33 -3.80 -10.79 11.18
CA ARG A 33 -3.48 -11.94 12.06
C ARG A 33 -3.08 -13.16 11.21
N GLY A 34 -1.87 -13.68 11.42
CA GLY A 34 -1.28 -14.83 10.71
C GLY A 34 0.09 -14.55 10.07
N ARG A 35 0.72 -15.56 9.46
CA ARG A 35 1.94 -15.39 8.65
C ARG A 35 1.57 -14.66 7.36
N ARG A 36 2.11 -13.45 7.14
CA ARG A 36 1.92 -12.74 5.87
C ARG A 36 2.41 -13.59 4.70
N ARG A 37 1.57 -13.75 3.67
CA ARG A 37 2.05 -14.00 2.30
C ARG A 37 2.67 -12.70 1.79
N THR A 38 3.98 -12.72 1.55
CA THR A 38 4.72 -11.63 0.91
C THR A 38 4.93 -11.95 -0.57
N PRO A 39 5.19 -10.95 -1.44
CA PRO A 39 5.57 -11.19 -2.82
C PRO A 39 6.69 -12.23 -2.94
N GLU A 40 7.71 -12.14 -2.07
CA GLU A 40 8.84 -13.07 -2.06
C GLU A 40 8.40 -14.51 -1.72
N SER A 41 7.50 -14.68 -0.73
CA SER A 41 6.97 -15.99 -0.38
C SER A 41 6.12 -16.60 -1.50
N ILE A 42 5.36 -15.77 -2.23
CA ILE A 42 4.55 -16.18 -3.38
C ILE A 42 5.46 -16.61 -4.53
N THR A 43 6.49 -15.81 -4.85
CA THR A 43 7.47 -16.17 -5.89
C THR A 43 8.18 -17.48 -5.56
N LYS A 44 8.55 -17.70 -4.29
CA LYS A 44 9.12 -18.99 -3.85
C LYS A 44 8.14 -20.14 -4.06
N ARG A 45 6.86 -20.00 -3.68
CA ARG A 45 5.87 -21.07 -3.88
C ARG A 45 5.61 -21.32 -5.37
N LEU A 46 5.58 -20.29 -6.21
CA LEU A 46 5.45 -20.44 -7.66
C LEU A 46 6.62 -21.24 -8.27
N ALA A 47 7.84 -21.04 -7.79
CA ALA A 47 9.01 -21.81 -8.23
C ALA A 47 8.91 -23.29 -7.83
N VAL A 48 8.43 -23.56 -6.61
CA VAL A 48 8.17 -24.93 -6.13
C VAL A 48 7.09 -25.60 -6.98
N ILE A 49 5.95 -24.94 -7.21
CA ILE A 49 4.86 -25.47 -8.06
C ILE A 49 5.37 -25.79 -9.48
N ALA A 50 6.22 -24.93 -10.05
CA ALA A 50 6.80 -25.19 -11.38
C ALA A 50 7.64 -26.48 -11.43
N THR A 51 8.24 -26.87 -10.31
CA THR A 51 9.01 -28.11 -10.18
C THR A 51 8.07 -29.30 -9.95
N GLU A 52 7.12 -29.19 -9.04
CA GLU A 52 6.12 -30.24 -8.73
C GLU A 52 5.28 -30.62 -9.98
N LEU A 53 4.95 -29.64 -10.83
CA LEU A 53 4.17 -29.88 -12.06
C LEU A 53 4.85 -30.83 -13.05
N LYS A 54 6.18 -31.00 -13.00
CA LYS A 54 6.90 -31.88 -13.94
C LYS A 54 6.60 -33.35 -13.69
N THR A 55 6.41 -33.73 -12.42
CA THR A 55 6.30 -35.12 -11.99
C THR A 55 4.93 -35.47 -11.40
N ALA A 56 4.06 -34.49 -11.17
CA ALA A 56 2.74 -34.69 -10.60
C ALA A 56 1.81 -35.54 -11.50
N ASP A 57 0.95 -36.34 -10.87
CA ASP A 57 -0.16 -37.04 -11.51
C ASP A 57 -1.23 -36.06 -12.04
N PRO A 58 -2.15 -36.50 -12.91
CA PRO A 58 -3.13 -35.62 -13.54
C PRO A 58 -4.01 -34.81 -12.58
N VAL A 59 -4.46 -35.40 -11.46
CA VAL A 59 -5.33 -34.71 -10.50
C VAL A 59 -4.54 -33.67 -9.73
N THR A 60 -3.34 -34.02 -9.29
CA THR A 60 -2.43 -33.08 -8.61
C THR A 60 -2.02 -31.94 -9.54
N LYS A 61 -1.77 -32.21 -10.83
CA LYS A 61 -1.46 -31.17 -11.82
C LYS A 61 -2.54 -30.11 -11.90
N VAL A 62 -3.82 -30.50 -11.96
CA VAL A 62 -4.93 -29.53 -12.01
C VAL A 62 -4.96 -28.66 -10.75
N ARG A 63 -4.78 -29.25 -9.57
CA ARG A 63 -4.73 -28.50 -8.30
C ARG A 63 -3.56 -27.51 -8.25
N LEU A 64 -2.36 -27.94 -8.67
CA LEU A 64 -1.17 -27.09 -8.74
C LEU A 64 -1.33 -25.95 -9.75
N ILE A 65 -1.99 -26.21 -10.89
CA ILE A 65 -2.31 -25.16 -11.87
C ILE A 65 -3.26 -24.14 -11.25
N GLN A 66 -4.31 -24.56 -10.54
CA GLN A 66 -5.22 -23.64 -9.86
C GLN A 66 -4.50 -22.80 -8.80
N GLU A 67 -3.63 -23.43 -8.00
CA GLU A 67 -2.82 -22.71 -7.02
C GLU A 67 -1.91 -21.68 -7.70
N ARG A 68 -1.25 -22.05 -8.80
CA ARG A 68 -0.42 -21.13 -9.60
C ARG A 68 -1.21 -19.94 -10.12
N LEU A 69 -2.43 -20.14 -10.61
CA LEU A 69 -3.30 -19.07 -11.10
C LEU A 69 -3.69 -18.12 -9.96
N ASN A 70 -4.13 -18.66 -8.83
CA ASN A 70 -4.49 -17.87 -7.66
C ASN A 70 -3.32 -17.01 -7.17
N LEU A 71 -2.12 -17.61 -7.07
CA LEU A 71 -0.91 -16.93 -6.64
C LEU A 71 -0.45 -15.84 -7.62
N ARG A 72 -0.63 -16.04 -8.93
CA ARG A 72 -0.33 -15.02 -9.94
C ARG A 72 -1.29 -13.82 -9.83
N THR A 73 -2.57 -14.07 -9.62
CA THR A 73 -3.56 -13.02 -9.39
C THR A 73 -3.26 -12.25 -8.10
N GLU A 74 -2.93 -12.97 -7.03
CA GLU A 74 -2.53 -12.37 -5.74
C GLU A 74 -1.29 -11.48 -5.92
N LEU A 75 -0.25 -11.98 -6.60
CA LEU A 75 0.98 -11.23 -6.87
C LEU A 75 0.73 -9.99 -7.74
N ALA A 76 -0.12 -10.09 -8.76
CA ALA A 76 -0.46 -8.97 -9.63
C ALA A 76 -1.25 -7.87 -8.90
N GLY A 77 -2.02 -8.23 -7.87
CA GLY A 77 -2.73 -7.27 -7.01
C GLY A 77 -1.85 -6.59 -5.96
N MET A 78 -0.64 -7.12 -5.70
CA MET A 78 0.28 -6.54 -4.73
C MET A 78 1.00 -5.32 -5.31
N LYS A 79 0.98 -4.21 -4.57
CA LYS A 79 1.76 -3.02 -4.90
C LYS A 79 3.25 -3.33 -4.85
N THR A 80 3.97 -2.93 -5.88
CA THR A 80 5.43 -3.06 -5.96
C THR A 80 6.11 -2.07 -5.00
N LYS A 81 7.34 -2.39 -4.58
CA LYS A 81 8.14 -1.47 -3.73
C LYS A 81 8.28 -0.08 -4.35
N THR A 82 8.40 0.00 -5.66
CA THR A 82 8.49 1.26 -6.42
C THR A 82 7.20 2.07 -6.35
N GLU A 83 6.03 1.42 -6.49
CA GLU A 83 4.73 2.10 -6.36
C GLU A 83 4.50 2.63 -4.95
N VAL A 84 4.82 1.81 -3.93
CA VAL A 84 4.74 2.21 -2.52
C VAL A 84 5.62 3.43 -2.26
N GLY A 85 6.89 3.40 -2.71
CA GLY A 85 7.82 4.51 -2.55
C GLY A 85 7.37 5.78 -3.30
N THR A 86 6.74 5.62 -4.46
CA THR A 86 6.20 6.75 -5.24
C THR A 86 5.03 7.40 -4.52
N ALA A 87 4.08 6.61 -4.02
CA ALA A 87 2.94 7.12 -3.26
C ALA A 87 3.38 7.80 -1.96
N GLU A 88 4.35 7.21 -1.25
CA GLU A 88 4.94 7.80 -0.04
C GLU A 88 5.60 9.15 -0.33
N ALA A 89 6.38 9.25 -1.42
CA ALA A 89 7.02 10.51 -1.80
C ALA A 89 6.00 11.61 -2.12
N ARG A 90 4.83 11.26 -2.67
CA ARG A 90 3.73 12.23 -2.88
C ARG A 90 3.06 12.58 -1.55
N PHE A 91 2.79 11.59 -0.71
CA PHE A 91 2.19 11.79 0.62
C PHE A 91 3.00 12.80 1.45
N ILE A 92 4.32 12.61 1.53
CA ILE A 92 5.23 13.47 2.30
C ILE A 92 5.11 14.94 1.90
N LYS A 93 4.87 15.24 0.62
CA LYS A 93 4.75 16.63 0.12
C LYS A 93 3.49 17.35 0.59
N VAL A 94 2.42 16.61 0.85
CA VAL A 94 1.09 17.20 1.12
C VAL A 94 0.59 16.97 2.54
N ALA A 95 1.12 15.96 3.24
CA ALA A 95 0.58 15.49 4.51
C ALA A 95 0.56 16.56 5.60
N ARG A 96 1.56 17.44 5.68
CA ARG A 96 1.57 18.54 6.66
C ARG A 96 0.45 19.55 6.43
N SER A 97 0.34 20.07 5.21
CA SER A 97 -0.72 21.01 4.80
C SER A 97 -2.11 20.40 5.06
N PHE A 98 -2.28 19.14 4.66
CA PHE A 98 -3.53 18.41 4.90
C PHE A 98 -3.82 18.24 6.40
N SER A 99 -2.81 17.91 7.21
CA SER A 99 -2.98 17.70 8.65
C SER A 99 -3.39 18.99 9.37
N VAL A 100 -2.73 20.11 9.07
CA VAL A 100 -3.05 21.42 9.68
C VAL A 100 -4.47 21.86 9.32
N ARG A 101 -4.87 21.70 8.04
CA ARG A 101 -6.21 22.12 7.60
C ARG A 101 -7.33 21.26 8.19
N ASN A 102 -7.07 19.98 8.44
CA ASN A 102 -8.07 19.03 8.91
C ASN A 102 -7.90 18.66 10.39
N GLU A 103 -7.04 19.38 11.14
CA GLU A 103 -6.78 19.16 12.56
C GLU A 103 -6.38 17.71 12.89
N ILE A 104 -5.57 17.08 12.03
CA ILE A 104 -5.11 15.70 12.21
C ILE A 104 -3.81 15.68 12.97
N THR A 105 -3.80 15.00 14.11
CA THR A 105 -2.63 14.89 14.99
C THR A 105 -1.65 13.81 14.53
N TYR A 106 -0.42 13.88 15.03
CA TYR A 106 0.58 12.84 14.85
C TYR A 106 0.06 11.45 15.27
N ASP A 107 -0.62 11.38 16.42
CA ASP A 107 -1.12 10.13 16.99
C ASP A 107 -2.19 9.48 16.09
N ALA A 108 -3.06 10.28 15.46
CA ALA A 108 -4.05 9.77 14.51
C ALA A 108 -3.39 9.05 13.32
N TRP A 109 -2.30 9.60 12.78
CA TRP A 109 -1.54 8.96 11.71
C TRP A 109 -0.85 7.67 12.16
N ARG A 110 -0.33 7.66 13.39
CA ARG A 110 0.31 6.48 13.99
C ARG A 110 -0.69 5.36 14.22
N GLU A 111 -1.89 5.68 14.70
CA GLU A 111 -2.96 4.71 14.93
C GLU A 111 -3.44 4.08 13.62
N PHE A 112 -3.54 4.88 12.55
CA PHE A 112 -3.84 4.35 11.21
C PHE A 112 -2.77 3.35 10.75
N GLY A 113 -1.50 3.66 11.00
CA GLY A 113 -0.36 2.78 10.69
C GLY A 113 0.74 3.45 9.87
N VAL A 114 0.71 4.78 9.71
CA VAL A 114 1.80 5.51 9.07
C VAL A 114 3.02 5.49 9.98
N THR A 115 4.19 5.17 9.42
CA THR A 115 5.40 5.01 10.23
C THR A 115 5.96 6.35 10.71
N PRO A 116 6.60 6.41 11.88
CA PRO A 116 7.24 7.63 12.39
C PRO A 116 8.27 8.22 11.41
N ALA A 117 8.99 7.38 10.67
CA ALA A 117 9.97 7.83 9.68
C ALA A 117 9.31 8.63 8.54
N VAL A 118 8.12 8.21 8.09
CA VAL A 118 7.36 8.92 7.05
C VAL A 118 6.79 10.22 7.60
N LEU A 119 6.24 10.21 8.81
CA LEU A 119 5.70 11.42 9.46
C LEU A 119 6.79 12.47 9.69
N LYS A 120 7.96 12.06 10.17
CA LYS A 120 9.13 12.94 10.31
C LYS A 120 9.52 13.57 8.97
N ARG A 121 9.59 12.78 7.90
CA ARG A 121 9.89 13.30 6.54
C ARG A 121 8.82 14.25 6.03
N ALA A 122 7.57 14.04 6.43
CA ALA A 122 6.46 14.94 6.13
C ALA A 122 6.44 16.21 7.00
N GLY A 123 7.32 16.36 7.99
CA GLY A 123 7.31 17.49 8.92
C GLY A 123 6.11 17.48 9.87
N ILE A 124 5.60 16.28 10.19
CA ILE A 124 4.57 16.05 11.21
C ILE A 124 5.30 15.47 12.42
N GLU A 125 5.44 16.28 13.45
CA GLU A 125 6.13 15.93 14.69
C GLU A 125 5.12 15.63 15.80
N ARG A 126 5.59 14.95 16.83
CA ARG A 126 4.79 14.73 18.04
C ARG A 126 4.89 16.00 18.88
N ASP A 127 3.73 16.54 19.26
CA ASP A 127 3.64 17.66 20.22
C ASP A 127 4.22 17.27 21.59
#